data_AF-A0A1F7RRQ3-F1
#
_entry.id   AF-A0A1F7RRQ3-F1
#
_cell.length_a   1.000
_cell.length_b   1.000
_cell.length_c   1.000
_cell.angle_alpha   90.00
_cell.angle_beta   90.00
_cell.angle_gamma   90.00
#
_symmetry.space_group_name_H-M   'P 1'
#
loop_
_entity.id
_entity.type
_entity.pdbx_description
1 polymer ?
#
loop_
_entity_poly.entity_id
_entity_poly.type
_entity_poly.pdbx_seq_one_letter_code
_entity_poly.pdbx_strand_id
1 'polypeptide(L)'
;MALVVALRFSSKSGALCVDQESWHLLRRKTFFSDCIYSLLTEEMADRTGSELIYAGVGHPSFHMEVATKSEKAITEYLNSRTTAKLDTKNPQSNTKKLAEIVCDVFRNVHRRRISDRLEYLYGFSTEDFLNRKIEKGNQSVPITQEKVLQHSRDILEGKDALGYPPLSPAIEAIIIGVDQVYGFSGFTLKEQEGVLSFHSCGFDALGCGRYVAATGLTKFFNNLFLDSRRTGIGKPAGLYHIIDAMIEGIDHSGQVGGNIRLVMIDAEAKTRENRLRVLSLNRSRLSLEIVRAARNNFISRETAQNYLVEIIDKKRTWEQIEKDFFSNSGSPEKMEKLLRGYKIEEENCSITNITKELFSPPNKPSVQSRKKQKSGL
;
A
#
# COMPACT_ATOMS: atom_id res chain seq x y z
N MET A 1 3.01 10.30 2.21
CA MET A 1 1.93 9.60 1.48
C MET A 1 2.49 8.24 1.10
N ALA A 2 1.71 7.18 1.22
CA ALA A 2 2.15 5.80 0.97
C ALA A 2 1.14 5.10 0.05
N LEU A 3 1.57 4.05 -0.63
CA LEU A 3 0.76 3.03 -1.27
C LEU A 3 0.76 1.81 -0.34
N VAL A 4 -0.43 1.34 0.03
CA VAL A 4 -0.61 0.09 0.76
C VAL A 4 -1.41 -0.84 -0.12
N VAL A 5 -0.90 -2.05 -0.35
CA VAL A 5 -1.61 -3.10 -1.10
C VAL A 5 -1.72 -4.34 -0.22
N ALA A 6 -2.91 -4.90 -0.12
CA ALA A 6 -3.15 -6.20 0.50
C ALA A 6 -3.62 -7.20 -0.54
N LEU A 7 -3.16 -8.44 -0.41
CA LEU A 7 -3.51 -9.53 -1.33
C LEU A 7 -3.63 -10.85 -0.57
N ARG A 8 -4.76 -11.54 -0.77
CA ARG A 8 -5.01 -12.88 -0.25
C ARG A 8 -4.33 -13.92 -1.14
N PHE A 9 -3.54 -14.79 -0.53
CA PHE A 9 -2.83 -15.87 -1.24
C PHE A 9 -3.62 -17.18 -1.18
N SER A 10 -4.26 -17.48 -0.04
CA SER A 10 -5.16 -18.62 0.14
C SER A 10 -6.30 -18.26 1.11
N SER A 11 -7.18 -19.21 1.44
CA SER A 11 -8.13 -19.05 2.54
C SER A 11 -7.46 -18.87 3.91
N LYS A 12 -6.18 -19.24 4.05
CA LYS A 12 -5.42 -19.23 5.31
C LYS A 12 -4.21 -18.30 5.30
N SER A 13 -3.85 -17.70 4.16
CA SER A 13 -2.69 -16.82 4.07
C SER A 13 -2.88 -15.64 3.14
N GLY A 14 -2.09 -14.60 3.36
CA GLY A 14 -2.07 -13.40 2.54
C GLY A 14 -0.92 -12.48 2.95
N ALA A 15 -0.79 -11.36 2.27
CA ALA A 15 0.24 -10.38 2.55
C ALA A 15 -0.26 -8.96 2.42
N LEU A 16 0.48 -8.06 3.05
CA LEU A 16 0.36 -6.62 2.94
C LEU A 16 1.72 -6.06 2.54
N CYS A 17 1.74 -5.16 1.57
CA CYS A 17 2.94 -4.52 1.05
C CYS A 17 2.76 -3.00 1.09
N VAL A 18 3.81 -2.29 1.50
CA VAL A 18 3.86 -0.83 1.49
C VAL A 18 5.14 -0.33 0.86
N ASP A 19 5.10 0.86 0.29
CA ASP A 19 6.31 1.61 -0.04
C ASP A 19 6.86 2.32 1.21
N GLN A 20 8.15 2.59 1.23
CA GLN A 20 8.84 3.24 2.36
C GLN A 20 9.18 4.71 2.07
N GLU A 21 8.71 5.25 0.94
CA GLU A 21 8.83 6.66 0.62
C GLU A 21 7.78 7.48 1.36
N SER A 22 8.22 8.56 1.98
CA SER A 22 7.34 9.59 2.53
C SER A 22 7.67 10.93 1.92
N TRP A 23 6.61 11.56 1.43
CA TRP A 23 6.60 12.86 0.83
C TRP A 23 5.96 13.89 1.75
N HIS A 24 6.71 14.95 2.05
CA HIS A 24 6.20 16.16 2.68
C HIS A 24 6.42 17.30 1.67
N LEU A 25 5.36 18.02 1.28
CA LEU A 25 5.50 19.11 0.31
C LEU A 25 6.52 20.15 0.78
N LEU A 26 7.31 20.66 -0.17
CA LEU A 26 8.40 21.60 0.04
C LEU A 26 9.56 21.05 0.90
N ARG A 27 9.55 19.75 1.24
CA ARG A 27 10.63 19.06 1.93
C ARG A 27 11.22 17.95 1.05
N ARG A 28 12.40 17.48 1.44
CA ARG A 28 13.08 16.36 0.78
C ARG A 28 12.29 15.06 0.96
N LYS A 29 12.35 14.19 -0.05
CA LYS A 29 11.87 12.80 0.03
C LYS A 29 12.57 12.10 1.19
N THR A 30 11.83 11.34 1.98
CA THR A 30 12.35 10.50 3.06
C THR A 30 12.05 9.04 2.77
N PHE A 31 12.96 8.12 3.07
CA PHE A 31 12.88 6.70 2.66
C PHE A 31 12.83 5.73 3.85
N PHE A 32 12.34 6.18 4.99
CA PHE A 32 12.34 5.41 6.25
C PHE A 32 10.96 5.41 6.93
N SER A 33 9.92 5.88 6.25
CA SER A 33 8.59 5.87 6.85
C SER A 33 8.05 4.44 6.85
N ASP A 34 7.76 3.93 8.04
CA ASP A 34 7.13 2.64 8.21
C ASP A 34 5.66 2.84 8.54
N CYS A 35 4.81 2.22 7.73
CA CYS A 35 3.37 2.32 7.86
C CYS A 35 2.74 0.98 8.21
N ILE A 36 3.52 -0.08 8.46
CA ILE A 36 3.01 -1.41 8.86
C ILE A 36 3.32 -1.69 10.33
N TYR A 37 2.30 -2.08 11.08
CA TYR A 37 2.37 -2.38 12.50
C TYR A 37 1.74 -3.75 12.78
N SER A 38 2.46 -4.64 13.48
CA SER A 38 1.83 -5.80 14.10
C SER A 38 1.16 -5.34 15.39
N LEU A 39 -0.11 -5.71 15.55
CA LEU A 39 -0.93 -5.27 16.69
C LEU A 39 -1.00 -6.30 17.82
N LEU A 40 -0.41 -7.49 17.61
CA LEU A 40 -0.31 -8.52 18.63
C LEU A 40 1.13 -8.65 19.08
N THR A 41 1.34 -8.86 20.37
CA THR A 41 2.64 -9.32 20.88
C THR A 41 2.83 -10.80 20.55
N GLU A 42 4.05 -11.31 20.78
CA GLU A 42 4.36 -12.70 20.48
C GLU A 42 3.52 -13.65 21.32
N GLU A 43 3.45 -13.35 22.61
CA GLU A 43 2.61 -14.05 23.57
C GLU A 43 1.13 -14.07 23.16
N MET A 44 0.58 -12.94 22.70
CA MET A 44 -0.82 -12.87 22.26
C MET A 44 -1.07 -13.70 21.01
N ALA A 45 -0.18 -13.60 20.02
CA ALA A 45 -0.29 -14.32 18.77
C ALA A 45 -0.22 -15.84 19.00
N ASP A 46 0.74 -16.31 19.80
CA ASP A 46 0.87 -17.74 20.11
C ASP A 46 -0.29 -18.25 20.97
N ARG A 47 -0.75 -17.48 21.97
CA ARG A 47 -1.91 -17.83 22.80
C ARG A 47 -3.20 -17.96 21.99
N THR A 48 -3.42 -17.08 21.01
CA THR A 48 -4.68 -17.02 20.25
C THR A 48 -4.66 -17.83 18.97
N GLY A 49 -3.48 -18.22 18.47
CA GLY A 49 -3.33 -18.80 17.14
C GLY A 49 -3.63 -17.79 16.02
N SER A 50 -3.58 -16.48 16.32
CA SER A 50 -3.92 -15.41 15.38
C SER A 50 -2.74 -14.48 15.11
N GLU A 51 -2.84 -13.67 14.06
CA GLU A 51 -1.95 -12.53 13.79
C GLU A 51 -2.79 -11.40 13.21
N LEU A 52 -2.47 -10.15 13.57
CA LEU A 52 -3.20 -8.97 13.12
C LEU A 52 -2.23 -7.86 12.76
N ILE A 53 -2.28 -7.43 11.51
CA ILE A 53 -1.41 -6.42 10.92
C ILE A 53 -2.25 -5.23 10.49
N TYR A 54 -1.80 -4.04 10.89
CA TYR A 54 -2.38 -2.76 10.53
C TYR A 54 -1.41 -2.01 9.63
N ALA A 55 -1.90 -1.45 8.54
CA ALA A 55 -1.12 -0.50 7.77
C ALA A 55 -1.92 0.72 7.34
N GLY A 56 -1.30 1.89 7.41
CA GLY A 56 -1.95 3.17 7.20
C GLY A 56 -1.42 3.94 6.00
N VAL A 57 -2.32 4.68 5.35
CA VAL A 57 -1.97 5.79 4.46
C VAL A 57 -2.50 7.07 5.07
N GLY A 58 -1.66 8.09 5.13
CA GLY A 58 -2.05 9.33 5.77
C GLY A 58 -0.87 9.98 6.43
N HIS A 59 -1.16 10.58 7.59
CA HIS A 59 -0.17 11.16 8.47
C HIS A 59 0.47 10.07 9.35
N PRO A 60 1.79 9.81 9.27
CA PRO A 60 2.42 8.71 10.00
C PRO A 60 2.20 8.73 11.52
N SER A 61 2.23 9.92 12.16
CA SER A 61 1.98 10.01 13.61
C SER A 61 0.56 9.62 14.01
N PHE A 62 -0.41 9.72 13.10
CA PHE A 62 -1.77 9.25 13.36
C PHE A 62 -1.78 7.74 13.48
N HIS A 63 -1.19 7.07 12.49
CA HIS A 63 -1.13 5.61 12.42
C HIS A 63 -0.33 5.00 13.57
N MET A 64 0.80 5.62 13.95
CA MET A 64 1.58 5.20 15.11
C MET A 64 0.77 5.29 16.41
N GLU A 65 0.01 6.37 16.60
CA GLU A 65 -0.86 6.52 17.77
C GLU A 65 -1.98 5.48 17.78
N VAL A 66 -2.63 5.24 16.64
CA VAL A 66 -3.67 4.22 16.49
C VAL A 66 -3.11 2.83 16.78
N ALA A 67 -1.96 2.46 16.22
CA ALA A 67 -1.33 1.17 16.44
C ALA A 67 -1.00 0.95 17.93
N THR A 68 -0.36 1.93 18.56
CA THR A 68 0.03 1.87 19.98
C THR A 68 -1.19 1.73 20.90
N LYS A 69 -2.25 2.52 20.65
CA LYS A 69 -3.49 2.45 21.44
C LYS A 69 -4.27 1.16 21.17
N SER A 70 -4.23 0.66 19.94
CA SER A 70 -4.89 -0.59 19.56
C SER A 70 -4.24 -1.79 20.23
N GLU A 71 -2.91 -1.87 20.24
CA GLU A 71 -2.17 -2.92 20.95
C GLU A 71 -2.58 -2.96 22.44
N LYS A 72 -2.65 -1.81 23.10
CA LYS A 72 -3.10 -1.71 24.50
C LYS A 72 -4.55 -2.18 24.68
N ALA A 73 -5.47 -1.68 23.85
CA ALA A 73 -6.89 -2.06 23.93
C ALA A 73 -7.10 -3.56 23.66
N ILE A 74 -6.35 -4.13 22.72
CA ILE A 74 -6.36 -5.57 22.43
C ILE A 74 -5.80 -6.36 23.61
N THR A 75 -4.71 -5.90 24.22
CA THR A 75 -4.11 -6.51 25.42
C THR A 75 -5.14 -6.62 26.53
N GLU A 76 -5.80 -5.51 26.87
CA GLU A 76 -6.84 -5.43 27.89
C GLU A 76 -8.00 -6.37 27.58
N TYR A 77 -8.48 -6.34 26.33
CA TYR A 77 -9.55 -7.22 25.86
C TYR A 77 -9.20 -8.70 26.01
N LEU A 78 -8.01 -9.13 25.57
CA LEU A 78 -7.60 -10.52 25.66
C LEU A 78 -7.38 -10.96 27.12
N ASN A 79 -6.80 -10.08 27.95
CA ASN A 79 -6.56 -10.38 29.37
C ASN A 79 -7.87 -10.53 30.16
N SER A 80 -8.89 -9.70 29.86
CA SER A 80 -10.22 -9.80 30.45
C SER A 80 -10.95 -11.11 30.10
N ARG A 81 -10.57 -11.76 28.98
CA ARG A 81 -11.15 -13.04 28.54
C ARG A 81 -10.43 -14.27 29.09
N THR A 82 -9.24 -14.14 29.67
CA THR A 82 -8.54 -15.27 30.29
C THR A 82 -9.34 -15.88 31.45
N THR A 83 -10.28 -15.13 32.03
CA THR A 83 -11.22 -15.57 33.08
C THR A 83 -12.61 -15.97 32.56
N ALA A 84 -12.95 -15.66 31.31
CA ALA A 84 -14.26 -15.94 30.72
C ALA A 84 -14.12 -16.95 29.59
N LYS A 85 -14.64 -18.17 29.80
CA LYS A 85 -14.75 -19.22 28.77
C LYS A 85 -15.15 -18.59 27.43
N LEU A 86 -14.34 -18.81 26.39
CA LEU A 86 -14.62 -18.35 25.03
C LEU A 86 -16.09 -18.58 24.70
N ASP A 87 -16.80 -17.50 24.38
CA ASP A 87 -18.24 -17.50 24.19
C ASP A 87 -18.61 -18.35 22.96
N THR A 88 -18.89 -19.62 23.22
CA THR A 88 -19.25 -20.64 22.23
C THR A 88 -20.58 -20.36 21.53
N LYS A 89 -21.37 -19.37 22.00
CA LYS A 89 -22.69 -19.04 21.45
C LYS A 89 -22.64 -18.10 20.25
N ASN A 90 -21.57 -17.35 20.04
CA ASN A 90 -21.39 -16.49 18.87
C ASN A 90 -19.97 -16.64 18.33
N PRO A 91 -19.74 -17.62 17.43
CA PRO A 91 -18.43 -17.84 16.86
C PRO A 91 -18.20 -16.75 15.79
N GLN A 92 -17.77 -15.58 16.25
CA GLN A 92 -17.20 -14.54 15.39
C GLN A 92 -15.70 -14.81 15.24
N SER A 93 -15.16 -14.56 14.05
CA SER A 93 -13.70 -14.60 13.83
C SER A 93 -13.00 -13.69 14.85
N ASN A 94 -12.00 -14.24 15.53
CA ASN A 94 -11.12 -13.46 16.42
C ASN A 94 -10.57 -12.25 15.67
N THR A 95 -10.17 -12.44 14.41
CA THR A 95 -9.65 -11.37 13.54
C THR A 95 -10.66 -10.24 13.37
N LYS A 96 -11.93 -10.55 13.08
CA LYS A 96 -12.98 -9.53 12.94
C LYS A 96 -13.16 -8.75 14.25
N LYS A 97 -13.21 -9.45 15.39
CA LYS A 97 -13.45 -8.77 16.67
C LYS A 97 -12.30 -7.86 17.06
N LEU A 98 -11.06 -8.29 16.80
CA LEU A 98 -9.88 -7.45 17.02
C LEU A 98 -9.88 -6.25 16.06
N ALA A 99 -10.27 -6.43 14.79
CA ALA A 99 -10.40 -5.33 13.84
C ALA A 99 -11.47 -4.29 14.26
N GLU A 100 -12.57 -4.72 14.90
CA GLU A 100 -13.56 -3.81 15.50
C GLU A 100 -12.93 -2.95 16.62
N ILE A 101 -12.10 -3.54 17.49
CA ILE A 101 -11.38 -2.79 18.53
C ILE A 101 -10.46 -1.73 17.88
N VAL A 102 -9.74 -2.10 16.83
CA VAL A 102 -8.89 -1.16 16.07
C VAL A 102 -9.73 -0.04 15.45
N CYS A 103 -10.91 -0.36 14.91
CA CYS A 103 -11.84 0.63 14.35
C CYS A 103 -12.28 1.65 15.42
N ASP A 104 -12.63 1.19 16.61
CA ASP A 104 -13.04 2.07 17.71
C ASP A 104 -11.88 2.96 18.19
N VAL A 105 -10.67 2.42 18.29
CA VAL A 105 -9.47 3.21 18.60
C VAL A 105 -9.19 4.24 17.51
N PHE A 106 -9.29 3.86 16.24
CA PHE A 106 -9.11 4.77 15.09
C PHE A 106 -10.09 5.95 15.17
N ARG A 107 -11.38 5.68 15.39
CA ARG A 107 -12.43 6.70 15.55
C ARG A 107 -12.15 7.62 16.74
N ASN A 108 -11.71 7.07 17.87
CA ASN A 108 -11.43 7.85 19.07
C ASN A 108 -10.21 8.76 18.88
N VAL A 109 -9.14 8.28 18.24
CA VAL A 109 -7.97 9.11 17.91
C VAL A 109 -8.36 10.23 16.96
N HIS A 110 -9.18 9.93 15.95
CA HIS A 110 -9.68 10.93 14.99
C HIS A 110 -10.53 12.02 15.67
N ARG A 111 -11.56 11.62 16.43
CA ARG A 111 -12.41 12.55 17.19
C ARG A 111 -11.61 13.43 18.14
N ARG A 112 -10.66 12.84 18.88
CA ARG A 112 -9.77 13.58 19.78
C ARG A 112 -8.98 14.65 19.03
N ARG A 113 -8.37 14.33 17.88
CA ARG A 113 -7.58 15.29 17.11
C ARG A 113 -8.42 16.43 16.52
N ILE A 114 -9.67 16.16 16.16
CA ILE A 114 -10.62 17.22 15.79
C ILE A 114 -10.87 18.14 17.00
N SER A 115 -11.11 17.57 18.18
CA SER A 115 -11.29 18.35 19.41
C SER A 115 -10.05 19.18 19.76
N ASP A 116 -8.86 18.58 19.72
CA ASP A 116 -7.59 19.28 19.97
C ASP A 116 -7.41 20.47 19.01
N ARG A 117 -7.87 20.34 17.74
CA ARG A 117 -7.81 21.41 16.75
C ARG A 117 -8.76 22.56 17.09
N LEU A 118 -10.00 22.26 17.48
CA LEU A 118 -10.95 23.28 17.91
C LEU A 118 -10.44 24.00 19.16
N GLU A 119 -9.85 23.26 20.10
CA GLU A 119 -9.27 23.83 21.30
C GLU A 119 -8.08 24.73 20.99
N TYR A 120 -7.21 24.32 20.06
CA TYR A 120 -6.09 25.14 19.60
C TYR A 120 -6.53 26.42 18.87
N LEU A 121 -7.52 26.33 17.98
CA LEU A 121 -7.96 27.47 17.15
C LEU A 121 -8.87 28.45 17.90
N TYR A 122 -9.75 27.94 18.76
CA TYR A 122 -10.82 28.73 19.36
C TYR A 122 -10.91 28.61 20.89
N GLY A 123 -10.15 27.71 21.50
CA GLY A 123 -10.15 27.52 22.96
C GLY A 123 -11.36 26.75 23.50
N PHE A 124 -12.01 25.92 22.67
CA PHE A 124 -13.12 25.04 23.08
C PHE A 124 -13.06 23.66 22.41
N SER A 125 -13.62 22.65 23.08
CA SER A 125 -13.67 21.26 22.60
C SER A 125 -14.83 20.98 21.64
N THR A 126 -14.86 19.78 21.04
CA THR A 126 -16.04 19.34 20.27
C THR A 126 -17.31 19.29 21.11
N GLU A 127 -17.23 18.95 22.39
CA GLU A 127 -18.39 18.90 23.30
C GLU A 127 -18.92 20.31 23.60
N ASP A 128 -18.03 21.27 23.87
CA ASP A 128 -18.38 22.68 24.07
C ASP A 128 -19.09 23.26 22.84
N PHE A 129 -18.59 22.91 21.65
CA PHE A 129 -19.18 23.30 20.39
C PHE A 129 -20.61 22.77 20.23
N LEU A 130 -20.83 21.48 20.50
CA LEU A 130 -22.16 20.86 20.43
C LEU A 130 -23.14 21.49 21.44
N ASN A 131 -22.64 21.85 22.62
CA ASN A 131 -23.42 22.51 23.66
C ASN A 131 -23.58 24.04 23.45
N ARG A 132 -22.89 24.62 22.46
CA ARG A 132 -22.81 26.05 22.17
C ARG A 132 -22.35 26.93 23.35
N LYS A 133 -21.64 26.36 24.31
CA LYS A 133 -21.14 27.07 25.49
C LYS A 133 -19.79 26.53 25.92
N ILE A 134 -18.96 27.40 26.46
CA ILE A 134 -17.66 27.08 27.04
C ILE A 134 -17.79 27.29 28.55
N GLU A 135 -17.41 26.27 29.33
CA GLU A 135 -17.34 26.39 30.79
C GLU A 135 -15.90 26.73 31.20
N LYS A 136 -15.68 27.97 31.67
CA LYS A 136 -14.39 28.41 32.24
C LYS A 136 -14.59 28.73 33.72
N GLY A 137 -14.27 27.78 34.59
CA GLY A 137 -14.54 27.89 36.02
C GLY A 137 -16.04 27.97 36.31
N ASN A 138 -16.49 29.01 37.02
CA ASN A 138 -17.92 29.24 37.31
C ASN A 138 -18.66 30.07 36.25
N GLN A 139 -18.01 30.42 35.13
CA GLN A 139 -18.61 31.24 34.08
C GLN A 139 -18.88 30.40 32.83
N SER A 140 -20.11 30.49 32.33
CA SER A 140 -20.51 29.91 31.05
C SER A 140 -20.55 30.99 29.99
N VAL A 141 -19.73 30.84 28.95
CA VAL A 141 -19.63 31.79 27.84
C VAL A 141 -20.26 31.16 26.60
N PRO A 142 -21.32 31.76 26.01
CA PRO A 142 -21.95 31.22 24.81
C PRO A 142 -21.10 31.45 23.56
N ILE A 143 -21.09 30.47 22.66
CA ILE A 143 -20.42 30.55 21.35
C ILE A 143 -21.42 31.14 20.34
N THR A 144 -21.36 32.46 20.12
CA THR A 144 -22.35 33.19 19.30
C THR A 144 -21.85 33.64 17.94
N GLN A 145 -20.53 33.56 17.69
CA GLN A 145 -19.94 34.09 16.46
C GLN A 145 -20.21 33.17 15.27
N GLU A 146 -21.05 33.59 14.33
CA GLU A 146 -21.49 32.75 13.19
C GLU A 146 -20.32 32.25 12.33
N LYS A 147 -19.28 33.07 12.12
CA LYS A 147 -18.08 32.66 11.38
C LYS A 147 -17.34 31.50 12.06
N VAL A 148 -17.24 31.55 13.39
CA VAL A 148 -16.60 30.48 14.18
C VAL A 148 -17.47 29.22 14.15
N LEU A 149 -18.79 29.37 14.23
CA LEU A 149 -19.72 28.26 14.14
C LEU A 149 -19.63 27.56 12.78
N GLN A 150 -19.63 28.32 11.69
CA GLN A 150 -19.56 27.76 10.35
C GLN A 150 -18.21 27.07 10.11
N HIS A 151 -17.10 27.71 10.46
CA HIS A 151 -15.77 27.11 10.29
C HIS A 151 -15.59 25.85 11.15
N SER A 152 -16.11 25.85 12.39
CA SER A 152 -16.10 24.64 13.24
C SER A 152 -16.92 23.49 12.63
N ARG A 153 -18.07 23.78 12.00
CA ARG A 153 -18.83 22.77 11.23
C ARG A 153 -18.00 22.23 10.07
N ASP A 154 -17.35 23.12 9.31
CA ASP A 154 -16.52 22.71 8.18
C ASP A 154 -15.36 21.80 8.62
N ILE A 155 -14.78 22.05 9.80
CA ILE A 155 -13.75 21.17 10.41
C ILE A 155 -14.35 19.80 10.78
N LEU A 156 -15.51 19.77 11.44
CA LEU A 156 -16.17 18.53 11.86
C LEU A 156 -16.65 17.67 10.68
N GLU A 157 -17.10 18.31 9.61
CA GLU A 157 -17.53 17.67 8.37
C GLU A 157 -16.33 17.28 7.48
N GLY A 158 -15.10 17.61 7.87
CA GLY A 158 -13.89 17.36 7.09
C GLY A 158 -13.82 18.15 5.77
N LYS A 159 -14.62 19.22 5.64
CA LYS A 159 -14.59 20.16 4.51
C LYS A 159 -13.37 21.08 4.58
N ASP A 160 -12.93 21.41 5.78
CA ASP A 160 -11.69 22.14 6.00
C ASP A 160 -10.56 21.17 6.34
N ALA A 161 -9.65 20.96 5.39
CA ALA A 161 -8.46 20.14 5.59
C ALA A 161 -7.75 20.57 6.89
N LEU A 162 -7.25 19.60 7.67
CA LEU A 162 -6.79 19.70 9.08
C LEU A 162 -5.64 20.70 9.37
N GLY A 163 -5.66 21.94 8.88
CA GLY A 163 -4.57 22.92 9.01
C GLY A 163 -3.37 22.61 8.10
N TYR A 164 -3.49 21.58 7.29
CA TYR A 164 -2.66 21.36 6.12
C TYR A 164 -3.50 21.85 4.93
N PRO A 165 -2.92 22.48 3.89
CA PRO A 165 -3.63 22.60 2.62
C PRO A 165 -4.22 21.21 2.22
N PRO A 166 -5.17 21.11 1.27
CA PRO A 166 -5.80 19.84 0.82
C PRO A 166 -4.82 18.73 0.34
N LEU A 167 -3.53 18.95 0.54
CA LEU A 167 -2.37 18.14 0.32
C LEU A 167 -2.08 17.08 1.40
N SER A 168 -2.80 17.05 2.54
CA SER A 168 -2.70 15.88 3.43
C SER A 168 -3.58 14.76 2.86
N PRO A 169 -3.01 13.58 2.51
CA PRO A 169 -3.83 12.45 2.06
C PRO A 169 -4.90 12.12 3.10
N ALA A 170 -6.07 11.71 2.62
CA ALA A 170 -7.10 11.11 3.46
C ALA A 170 -6.47 10.03 4.34
N ILE A 171 -6.86 9.99 5.62
CA ILE A 171 -6.36 8.99 6.54
C ILE A 171 -7.15 7.69 6.28
N GLU A 172 -6.47 6.70 5.75
CA GLU A 172 -7.04 5.40 5.42
C GLU A 172 -6.15 4.30 6.02
N ALA A 173 -6.70 3.12 6.28
CA ALA A 173 -5.92 1.99 6.76
C ALA A 173 -6.46 0.66 6.27
N ILE A 174 -5.55 -0.29 6.01
CA ILE A 174 -5.85 -1.70 5.82
C ILE A 174 -5.51 -2.44 7.10
N ILE A 175 -6.41 -3.32 7.53
CA ILE A 175 -6.17 -4.33 8.56
C ILE A 175 -6.24 -5.69 7.87
N ILE A 176 -5.18 -6.48 7.95
CA ILE A 176 -5.24 -7.90 7.60
C ILE A 176 -5.00 -8.73 8.84
N GLY A 177 -5.61 -9.90 8.91
CA GLY A 177 -5.30 -10.85 9.95
C GLY A 177 -5.66 -12.27 9.56
N VAL A 178 -5.15 -13.19 10.36
CA VAL A 178 -5.38 -14.61 10.21
C VAL A 178 -5.77 -15.21 11.54
N ASP A 179 -6.67 -16.18 11.50
CA ASP A 179 -6.93 -17.07 12.62
C ASP A 179 -7.06 -18.52 12.14
N GLN A 180 -6.81 -19.48 13.03
CA GLN A 180 -6.79 -20.91 12.69
C GLN A 180 -8.16 -21.41 12.18
N VAL A 181 -9.26 -20.81 12.59
CA VAL A 181 -10.63 -21.28 12.31
C VAL A 181 -11.15 -20.71 10.99
N TYR A 182 -11.25 -19.39 10.89
CA TYR A 182 -11.81 -18.63 9.77
C TYR A 182 -10.76 -18.25 8.72
N GLY A 183 -9.47 -18.32 9.05
CA GLY A 183 -8.40 -18.04 8.11
C GLY A 183 -8.13 -16.56 7.88
N PHE A 184 -7.73 -16.22 6.66
CA PHE A 184 -7.36 -14.85 6.28
C PHE A 184 -8.59 -13.96 6.15
N SER A 185 -8.54 -12.79 6.78
CA SER A 185 -9.53 -11.71 6.66
C SER A 185 -8.85 -10.37 6.46
N GLY A 186 -9.42 -9.53 5.60
CA GLY A 186 -8.96 -8.18 5.34
C GLY A 186 -10.08 -7.17 5.53
N PHE A 187 -9.73 -6.00 6.06
CA PHE A 187 -10.63 -4.90 6.31
C PHE A 187 -9.98 -3.56 5.93
N THR A 188 -10.82 -2.59 5.58
CA THR A 188 -10.41 -1.21 5.29
C THR A 188 -11.16 -0.25 6.20
N LEU A 189 -10.43 0.76 6.68
CA LEU A 189 -10.92 1.91 7.42
C LEU A 189 -10.63 3.16 6.60
N LYS A 190 -11.64 4.00 6.41
CA LYS A 190 -11.47 5.34 5.84
C LYS A 190 -11.98 6.37 6.82
N GLU A 191 -11.23 7.47 6.96
CA GLU A 191 -11.58 8.61 7.81
C GLU A 191 -13.01 9.12 7.60
N GLN A 192 -13.41 9.31 6.33
CA GLN A 192 -14.69 9.90 5.97
C GLN A 192 -15.88 8.98 6.27
N GLU A 193 -15.72 7.68 6.05
CA GLU A 193 -16.79 6.70 6.27
C GLU A 193 -16.86 6.31 7.75
N GLY A 194 -15.70 6.22 8.41
CA GLY A 194 -15.60 5.75 9.78
C GLY A 194 -16.11 4.32 9.96
N VAL A 195 -16.29 3.53 8.89
CA VAL A 195 -16.82 2.17 8.91
C VAL A 195 -15.71 1.16 8.63
N LEU A 196 -15.78 0.00 9.29
CA LEU A 196 -14.94 -1.15 9.02
C LEU A 196 -15.50 -1.94 7.83
N SER A 197 -14.88 -1.80 6.66
CA SER A 197 -15.32 -2.41 5.41
C SER A 197 -14.55 -3.69 5.13
N PHE A 198 -15.23 -4.81 4.86
CA PHE A 198 -14.59 -6.11 4.59
C PHE A 198 -14.09 -6.25 3.14
N HIS A 199 -12.91 -6.86 2.94
CA HIS A 199 -12.33 -7.13 1.62
C HIS A 199 -12.99 -8.32 0.93
N SER A 200 -13.98 -8.08 0.07
CA SER A 200 -14.68 -9.17 -0.64
C SER A 200 -13.90 -9.76 -1.83
N CYS A 201 -13.08 -8.95 -2.51
CA CYS A 201 -12.43 -9.29 -3.78
C CYS A 201 -11.05 -9.96 -3.62
N GLY A 202 -10.60 -10.21 -2.39
CA GLY A 202 -9.32 -10.87 -2.13
C GLY A 202 -8.08 -9.98 -2.29
N PHE A 203 -8.26 -8.70 -2.61
CA PHE A 203 -7.21 -7.69 -2.55
C PHE A 203 -7.81 -6.32 -2.23
N ASP A 204 -6.99 -5.40 -1.76
CA ASP A 204 -7.35 -3.98 -1.66
C ASP A 204 -6.10 -3.11 -1.80
N ALA A 205 -6.26 -1.85 -2.21
CA ALA A 205 -5.18 -0.89 -2.36
C ALA A 205 -5.61 0.49 -1.88
N LEU A 206 -4.80 1.09 -1.02
CA LEU A 206 -5.03 2.44 -0.46
C LEU A 206 -3.88 3.38 -0.79
N GLY A 207 -4.20 4.67 -0.82
CA GLY A 207 -3.22 5.74 -0.99
C GLY A 207 -2.83 6.12 -2.41
N CYS A 208 -1.66 6.75 -2.54
CA CYS A 208 -1.17 7.25 -3.82
C CYS A 208 -0.87 6.07 -4.74
N GLY A 209 -1.29 6.12 -6.00
CA GLY A 209 -1.12 5.00 -6.93
C GLY A 209 -2.12 3.84 -6.76
N ARG A 210 -3.07 3.92 -5.80
CA ARG A 210 -4.07 2.86 -5.56
C ARG A 210 -4.84 2.44 -6.80
N TYR A 211 -5.22 3.39 -7.66
CA TYR A 211 -5.98 3.08 -8.87
C TYR A 211 -5.15 2.29 -9.88
N VAL A 212 -3.85 2.59 -10.01
CA VAL A 212 -2.96 1.88 -10.93
C VAL A 212 -2.67 0.47 -10.41
N ALA A 213 -2.30 0.36 -9.13
CA ALA A 213 -2.09 -0.93 -8.46
C ALA A 213 -3.34 -1.82 -8.52
N ALA A 214 -4.52 -1.26 -8.18
CA ALA A 214 -5.79 -1.97 -8.25
C ALA A 214 -6.17 -2.36 -9.68
N THR A 215 -5.85 -1.54 -10.69
CA THR A 215 -6.08 -1.89 -12.10
C THR A 215 -5.24 -3.08 -12.53
N GLY A 216 -3.95 -3.12 -12.15
CA GLY A 216 -3.07 -4.26 -12.41
C GLY A 216 -3.60 -5.55 -11.79
N LEU A 217 -3.97 -5.51 -10.51
CA LEU A 217 -4.57 -6.65 -9.81
C LEU A 217 -5.92 -7.05 -10.42
N THR A 218 -6.78 -6.09 -10.76
CA THR A 218 -8.08 -6.39 -11.39
C THR A 218 -7.92 -7.13 -12.71
N LYS A 219 -7.00 -6.68 -13.58
CA LYS A 219 -6.68 -7.36 -14.84
C LYS A 219 -6.22 -8.80 -14.60
N PHE A 220 -5.34 -9.00 -13.62
CA PHE A 220 -4.90 -10.34 -13.24
C PHE A 220 -6.05 -11.21 -12.74
N PHE A 221 -6.87 -10.72 -11.80
CA PHE A 221 -7.99 -11.48 -11.24
C PHE A 221 -9.07 -11.81 -12.27
N ASN A 222 -9.29 -10.94 -13.26
CA ASN A 222 -10.24 -11.19 -14.34
C ASN A 222 -9.83 -12.38 -15.22
N ASN A 223 -8.53 -12.69 -15.30
CA ASN A 223 -8.01 -13.84 -16.04
C ASN A 223 -8.04 -15.16 -15.25
N LEU A 224 -8.41 -15.11 -13.97
CA LEU A 224 -8.52 -16.30 -13.12
C LEU A 224 -9.89 -16.95 -13.22
N PHE A 225 -9.93 -18.28 -13.08
CA PHE A 225 -11.19 -19.00 -12.85
C PHE A 225 -11.85 -18.56 -11.53
N LEU A 226 -13.18 -18.66 -11.46
CA LEU A 226 -13.97 -18.23 -10.30
C LEU A 226 -13.48 -18.88 -9.00
N ASP A 227 -13.14 -20.17 -9.04
CA ASP A 227 -12.66 -20.91 -7.87
C ASP A 227 -11.33 -20.36 -7.38
N SER A 228 -10.36 -20.12 -8.28
CA SER A 228 -9.07 -19.50 -7.91
C SER A 228 -9.25 -18.10 -7.29
N ARG A 229 -10.22 -17.31 -7.75
CA ARG A 229 -10.53 -16.02 -7.12
C ARG A 229 -11.06 -16.19 -5.70
N ARG A 230 -11.85 -17.25 -5.44
CA ARG A 230 -12.48 -17.54 -4.14
C ARG A 230 -11.54 -18.20 -3.14
N THR A 231 -10.68 -19.11 -3.60
CA THR A 231 -9.76 -19.87 -2.74
C THR A 231 -8.41 -19.17 -2.56
N GLY A 232 -8.03 -18.31 -3.50
CA GLY A 232 -6.73 -17.66 -3.55
C GLY A 232 -5.83 -18.21 -4.67
N ILE A 233 -4.73 -17.52 -4.91
CA ILE A 233 -3.83 -17.67 -6.07
C ILE A 233 -2.54 -18.44 -5.76
N GLY A 234 -2.33 -18.81 -4.49
CA GLY A 234 -1.11 -19.43 -4.00
C GLY A 234 0.00 -18.42 -3.68
N LYS A 235 0.90 -18.83 -2.78
CA LYS A 235 2.01 -18.00 -2.29
C LYS A 235 2.94 -17.49 -3.41
N PRO A 236 3.42 -18.31 -4.36
CA PRO A 236 4.39 -17.85 -5.36
C PRO A 236 3.79 -16.76 -6.28
N ALA A 237 2.59 -17.00 -6.81
CA ALA A 237 1.89 -16.03 -7.65
C ALA A 237 1.46 -14.77 -6.86
N GLY A 238 1.04 -14.94 -5.60
CA GLY A 238 0.66 -13.84 -4.73
C GLY A 238 1.82 -12.90 -4.41
N LEU A 239 2.99 -13.42 -4.07
CA LEU A 239 4.20 -12.62 -3.85
C LEU A 239 4.60 -11.84 -5.11
N TYR A 240 4.55 -12.49 -6.28
CA TYR A 240 4.83 -11.82 -7.54
C TYR A 240 3.86 -10.66 -7.79
N HIS A 241 2.55 -10.90 -7.70
CA HIS A 241 1.55 -9.91 -8.06
C HIS A 241 1.40 -8.75 -7.08
N ILE A 242 1.60 -8.99 -5.77
CA ILE A 242 1.57 -7.88 -4.81
C ILE A 242 2.77 -6.94 -5.05
N ILE A 243 3.95 -7.47 -5.39
CA ILE A 243 5.13 -6.67 -5.72
C ILE A 243 4.98 -5.99 -7.09
N ASP A 244 4.44 -6.69 -8.09
CA ASP A 244 4.15 -6.13 -9.41
C ASP A 244 3.18 -4.94 -9.30
N ALA A 245 2.12 -5.07 -8.50
CA ALA A 245 1.19 -3.98 -8.23
C ALA A 245 1.85 -2.77 -7.54
N MET A 246 2.81 -3.01 -6.64
CA MET A 246 3.61 -1.92 -6.05
C MET A 246 4.49 -1.25 -7.10
N ILE A 247 5.14 -2.01 -7.98
CA ILE A 247 5.97 -1.46 -9.06
C ILE A 247 5.13 -0.62 -10.02
N GLU A 248 3.92 -1.08 -10.40
CA GLU A 248 2.98 -0.29 -11.19
C GLU A 248 2.64 1.04 -10.52
N GLY A 249 2.44 1.04 -9.19
CA GLY A 249 2.24 2.24 -8.40
C GLY A 249 3.46 3.18 -8.41
N ILE A 250 4.66 2.64 -8.24
CA ILE A 250 5.93 3.38 -8.26
C ILE A 250 6.18 4.02 -9.63
N ASP A 251 5.96 3.28 -10.72
CA ASP A 251 6.25 3.73 -12.08
C ASP A 251 5.29 4.85 -12.53
N HIS A 252 4.06 4.91 -12.00
CA HIS A 252 3.02 5.85 -12.43
C HIS A 252 2.64 6.92 -11.39
N SER A 253 3.16 6.85 -10.16
CA SER A 253 2.87 7.83 -9.11
C SER A 253 4.15 8.38 -8.50
N GLY A 254 4.46 9.65 -8.77
CA GLY A 254 5.70 10.29 -8.27
C GLY A 254 5.79 10.45 -6.74
N GLN A 255 4.74 10.06 -6.01
CA GLN A 255 4.62 10.08 -4.55
C GLN A 255 4.78 8.69 -3.93
N VAL A 256 4.98 7.65 -4.74
CA VAL A 256 5.19 6.26 -4.32
C VAL A 256 6.60 5.87 -4.75
N GLY A 257 7.39 5.25 -3.86
CA GLY A 257 8.75 4.88 -4.22
C GLY A 257 9.61 4.38 -3.08
N GLY A 258 10.92 4.56 -3.24
CA GLY A 258 11.89 3.99 -2.33
C GLY A 258 11.91 2.46 -2.38
N ASN A 259 12.10 1.85 -1.21
CA ASN A 259 12.04 0.40 -1.06
C ASN A 259 10.62 -0.01 -0.64
N ILE A 260 10.31 -1.31 -0.72
CA ILE A 260 9.05 -1.84 -0.19
C ILE A 260 9.29 -2.57 1.13
N ARG A 261 8.24 -2.66 1.93
CA ARG A 261 8.15 -3.61 3.04
C ARG A 261 6.93 -4.49 2.83
N LEU A 262 7.13 -5.80 2.92
CA LEU A 262 6.07 -6.79 2.81
C LEU A 262 5.97 -7.59 4.09
N VAL A 263 4.75 -7.78 4.57
CA VAL A 263 4.41 -8.63 5.70
C VAL A 263 3.45 -9.70 5.22
N MET A 264 3.83 -10.96 5.39
CA MET A 264 3.02 -12.12 5.03
C MET A 264 2.55 -12.83 6.29
N ILE A 265 1.27 -13.20 6.30
CA ILE A 265 0.63 -13.92 7.40
C ILE A 265 0.08 -15.28 6.95
N ASP A 266 0.19 -16.28 7.81
CA ASP A 266 -0.14 -17.69 7.49
C ASP A 266 -0.74 -18.44 8.68
N ALA A 267 -2.06 -18.65 8.69
CA ALA A 267 -2.78 -19.34 9.78
C ALA A 267 -2.34 -20.79 10.02
N GLU A 268 -1.73 -21.45 9.04
CA GLU A 268 -1.32 -22.87 9.17
C GLU A 268 -0.01 -23.02 9.96
N ALA A 269 0.73 -21.92 10.13
CA ALA A 269 1.99 -21.93 10.85
C ALA A 269 1.78 -22.00 12.38
N LYS A 270 2.49 -22.94 13.01
CA LYS A 270 2.42 -23.20 14.45
C LYS A 270 3.07 -22.10 15.29
N THR A 271 4.25 -21.65 14.90
CA THR A 271 5.01 -20.61 15.61
C THR A 271 4.75 -19.25 14.99
N ARG A 272 4.80 -18.18 15.80
CA ARG A 272 4.68 -16.82 15.29
C ARG A 272 5.70 -16.47 14.21
N GLU A 273 6.96 -16.87 14.35
CA GLU A 273 8.00 -16.55 13.36
C GLU A 273 7.63 -17.06 11.95
N ASN A 274 6.98 -18.22 11.86
CA ASN A 274 6.52 -18.78 10.58
C ASN A 274 5.17 -18.20 10.14
N ARG A 275 4.31 -17.86 11.11
CA ARG A 275 3.02 -17.21 10.88
C ARG A 275 3.19 -15.80 10.36
N LEU A 276 4.19 -15.05 10.83
CA LEU A 276 4.47 -13.67 10.48
C LEU A 276 5.86 -13.57 9.85
N ARG A 277 5.90 -13.49 8.51
CA ARG A 277 7.15 -13.32 7.76
C ARG A 277 7.26 -11.91 7.21
N VAL A 278 8.42 -11.29 7.42
CA VAL A 278 8.68 -9.91 7.00
C VAL A 278 9.81 -9.87 5.97
N LEU A 279 9.60 -9.11 4.90
CA LEU A 279 10.54 -8.85 3.84
C LEU A 279 10.87 -7.35 3.81
N SER A 280 12.15 -7.05 4.04
CA SER A 280 12.69 -5.70 4.22
C SER A 280 14.16 -5.60 3.77
N LEU A 281 14.68 -4.37 3.70
CA LEU A 281 16.09 -4.05 3.41
C LEU A 281 16.58 -4.62 2.06
N ASN A 282 17.69 -5.35 2.06
CA ASN A 282 18.30 -5.88 0.83
C ASN A 282 17.38 -6.89 0.14
N ARG A 283 16.66 -7.70 0.93
CA ARG A 283 15.70 -8.69 0.40
C ARG A 283 14.55 -8.02 -0.34
N SER A 284 14.06 -6.90 0.18
CA SER A 284 12.96 -6.18 -0.48
C SER A 284 13.40 -5.49 -1.76
N ARG A 285 14.60 -4.93 -1.78
CA ARG A 285 15.20 -4.38 -3.00
C ARG A 285 15.39 -5.46 -4.07
N LEU A 286 16.02 -6.57 -3.72
CA LEU A 286 16.23 -7.69 -4.64
C LEU A 286 14.89 -8.23 -5.17
N SER A 287 13.86 -8.28 -4.34
CA SER A 287 12.53 -8.74 -4.76
C SER A 287 11.88 -7.80 -5.80
N LEU A 288 12.03 -6.48 -5.66
CA LEU A 288 11.61 -5.51 -6.68
C LEU A 288 12.37 -5.72 -8.00
N GLU A 289 13.68 -5.91 -7.92
CA GLU A 289 14.55 -6.09 -9.08
C GLU A 289 14.22 -7.39 -9.84
N ILE A 290 13.98 -8.50 -9.12
CA ILE A 290 13.52 -9.78 -9.67
C ILE A 290 12.20 -9.61 -10.45
N VAL A 291 11.21 -8.93 -9.86
CA VAL A 291 9.91 -8.73 -10.53
C VAL A 291 10.06 -7.79 -11.75
N ARG A 292 10.85 -6.71 -11.65
CA ARG A 292 11.16 -5.84 -12.80
C ARG A 292 11.83 -6.61 -13.94
N ALA A 293 12.80 -7.47 -13.63
CA ALA A 293 13.48 -8.29 -14.63
C ALA A 293 12.51 -9.27 -15.31
N ALA A 294 11.61 -9.89 -14.55
CA ALA A 294 10.57 -10.77 -15.09
C ALA A 294 9.56 -10.02 -15.97
N ARG A 295 9.12 -8.82 -15.59
CA ARG A 295 8.23 -7.96 -16.43
C ARG A 295 8.83 -7.66 -17.80
N ASN A 296 10.16 -7.58 -17.88
CA ASN A 296 10.92 -7.28 -19.09
C ASN A 296 11.52 -8.53 -19.75
N ASN A 297 11.06 -9.73 -19.40
CA ASN A 297 11.47 -11.01 -19.98
C ASN A 297 12.97 -11.34 -19.86
N PHE A 298 13.69 -10.78 -18.90
CA PHE A 298 15.10 -11.15 -18.64
C PHE A 298 15.24 -12.49 -17.92
N ILE A 299 14.23 -12.84 -17.13
CA ILE A 299 14.08 -14.13 -16.46
C ILE A 299 12.64 -14.62 -16.65
N SER A 300 12.43 -15.94 -16.57
CA SER A 300 11.07 -16.49 -16.61
C SER A 300 10.29 -16.08 -15.35
N ARG A 301 8.97 -15.95 -15.50
CA ARG A 301 8.07 -15.65 -14.38
C ARG A 301 8.09 -16.74 -13.30
N GLU A 302 8.25 -18.01 -13.68
CA GLU A 302 8.35 -19.13 -12.75
C GLU A 302 9.62 -19.04 -11.90
N THR A 303 10.77 -18.75 -12.55
CA THR A 303 12.04 -18.52 -11.86
C THR A 303 11.93 -17.37 -10.85
N ALA A 304 11.30 -16.26 -11.26
CA ALA A 304 11.06 -15.12 -10.38
C ALA A 304 10.22 -15.50 -9.15
N GLN A 305 9.12 -16.23 -9.35
CA GLN A 305 8.25 -16.70 -8.27
C GLN A 305 9.00 -17.60 -7.27
N ASN A 306 9.86 -18.50 -7.77
CA ASN A 306 10.66 -19.38 -6.92
C ASN A 306 11.65 -18.60 -6.06
N TYR A 307 12.37 -17.63 -6.64
CA TYR A 307 13.26 -16.76 -5.87
C TYR A 307 12.52 -15.97 -4.79
N LEU A 308 11.35 -15.40 -5.10
CA LEU A 308 10.55 -14.66 -4.10
C LEU A 308 10.15 -15.54 -2.91
N VAL A 309 9.77 -16.79 -3.17
CA VAL A 309 9.44 -17.76 -2.11
C VAL A 309 10.66 -18.07 -1.24
N GLU A 310 11.82 -18.28 -1.84
CA GLU A 310 13.05 -18.56 -1.10
C GLU A 310 13.53 -17.37 -0.27
N ILE A 311 13.35 -16.14 -0.77
CA ILE A 311 13.65 -14.90 -0.05
C ILE A 311 12.75 -14.79 1.20
N ILE A 312 11.44 -14.95 1.06
CA ILE A 312 10.49 -14.78 2.19
C ILE A 312 10.61 -15.92 3.21
N ASP A 313 10.87 -17.16 2.75
CA ASP A 313 11.05 -18.33 3.62
C ASP A 313 12.47 -18.42 4.20
N LYS A 314 13.37 -17.48 3.85
CA LYS A 314 14.78 -17.45 4.27
C LYS A 314 15.54 -18.75 3.99
N LYS A 315 15.20 -19.47 2.92
CA LYS A 315 15.85 -20.74 2.55
C LYS A 315 17.29 -20.56 2.09
N ARG A 316 17.60 -19.41 1.50
CA ARG A 316 18.93 -19.00 1.03
C ARG A 316 19.22 -17.58 1.45
N THR A 317 20.51 -17.20 1.46
CA THR A 317 20.88 -15.80 1.69
C THR A 317 20.53 -14.96 0.46
N TRP A 318 20.37 -13.64 0.63
CA TRP A 318 19.97 -12.79 -0.50
C TRP A 318 21.08 -12.68 -1.53
N GLU A 319 22.35 -12.77 -1.11
CA GLU A 319 23.54 -12.76 -1.97
C GLU A 319 23.60 -14.01 -2.86
N GLN A 320 23.21 -15.18 -2.32
CA GLN A 320 23.14 -16.42 -3.10
C GLN A 320 22.07 -16.32 -4.18
N ILE A 321 20.90 -15.78 -3.84
CA ILE A 321 19.79 -15.61 -4.77
C ILE A 321 20.14 -14.54 -5.82
N GLU A 322 20.79 -13.44 -5.44
CA GLU A 322 21.26 -12.40 -6.36
C GLU A 322 22.24 -12.98 -7.39
N LYS A 323 23.23 -13.77 -6.94
CA LYS A 323 24.20 -14.40 -7.85
C LYS A 323 23.51 -15.29 -8.89
N ASP A 324 22.56 -16.12 -8.45
CA ASP A 324 21.81 -17.00 -9.35
C ASP A 324 20.86 -16.21 -10.25
N PHE A 325 20.27 -15.12 -9.74
CA PHE A 325 19.43 -14.21 -10.51
C PHE A 325 20.18 -13.57 -11.68
N PHE A 326 21.40 -13.07 -11.46
CA PHE A 326 22.22 -12.52 -12.55
C PHE A 326 22.75 -13.61 -13.49
N SER A 327 23.09 -14.79 -12.97
CA SER A 327 23.59 -15.90 -13.79
C SER A 327 22.52 -16.51 -14.71
N ASN A 328 21.25 -16.46 -14.31
CA ASN A 328 20.12 -16.98 -15.08
C ASN A 328 19.46 -15.94 -15.99
N SER A 329 20.03 -14.74 -16.10
CA SER A 329 19.52 -13.70 -16.99
C SER A 329 19.93 -13.95 -18.43
N GLY A 330 18.98 -13.84 -19.38
CA GLY A 330 19.28 -13.98 -20.81
C GLY A 330 20.22 -12.90 -21.35
N SER A 331 20.32 -11.75 -20.67
CA SER A 331 21.26 -10.67 -21.02
C SER A 331 21.61 -9.84 -19.78
N PRO A 332 22.66 -10.23 -19.03
CA PRO A 332 23.02 -9.58 -17.76
C PRO A 332 23.27 -8.07 -17.91
N GLU A 333 23.96 -7.64 -18.97
CA GLU A 333 24.27 -6.22 -19.19
C GLU A 333 23.02 -5.36 -19.45
N LYS A 334 22.09 -5.85 -20.27
CA LYS A 334 20.82 -5.13 -20.55
C LYS A 334 19.94 -5.11 -19.29
N MET A 335 19.93 -6.20 -18.53
CA MET A 335 19.23 -6.26 -17.26
C MET A 335 19.82 -5.28 -16.25
N GLU A 336 21.14 -5.18 -16.12
CA GLU A 336 21.79 -4.21 -15.23
C GLU A 336 21.45 -2.76 -15.60
N LYS A 337 21.43 -2.44 -16.91
CA LYS A 337 20.98 -1.13 -17.41
C LYS A 337 19.53 -0.84 -17.02
N LEU A 338 18.63 -1.80 -17.19
CA LEU A 338 17.22 -1.67 -16.77
C LEU A 338 17.10 -1.36 -15.28
N LEU A 339 17.77 -2.15 -14.44
CA LEU A 339 17.66 -2.03 -12.98
C LEU A 339 18.23 -0.70 -12.46
N ARG A 340 19.16 -0.08 -13.20
CA ARG A 340 19.68 1.27 -12.95
C ARG A 340 18.79 2.39 -13.49
N GLY A 341 17.67 2.05 -14.14
CA GLY A 341 16.70 3.01 -14.68
C GLY A 341 17.06 3.55 -16.06
N TYR A 342 18.02 2.94 -16.78
CA TYR A 342 18.24 3.30 -18.18
C TYR A 342 17.07 2.80 -19.04
N LYS A 343 16.68 3.60 -20.04
CA LYS A 343 15.77 3.14 -21.08
C LYS A 343 16.47 2.02 -21.86
N ILE A 344 15.85 0.85 -21.93
CA ILE A 344 16.29 -0.17 -22.86
C ILE A 344 15.76 0.28 -24.23
N GLU A 345 16.65 0.68 -25.13
CA GLU A 345 16.27 0.83 -26.53
C GLU A 345 15.94 -0.57 -27.07
N GLU A 346 14.71 -0.76 -27.54
CA GLU A 346 14.40 -1.92 -28.35
C GLU A 346 15.24 -1.82 -29.62
N GLU A 347 16.25 -2.68 -29.77
CA GLU A 347 17.09 -2.77 -30.98
C GLU A 347 16.33 -3.23 -32.24
N ASN A 348 14.99 -3.09 -32.26
CA ASN A 348 14.11 -3.36 -33.40
C ASN A 348 13.41 -2.11 -33.96
N CYS A 349 13.98 -0.91 -33.77
CA CYS A 349 13.76 0.17 -34.72
C CYS A 349 15.02 0.33 -35.57
N SER A 350 14.95 -0.09 -36.83
CA SER A 350 15.95 0.22 -37.85
C SER A 350 16.05 1.74 -38.06
N ILE A 351 16.79 2.43 -37.18
CA ILE A 351 17.26 3.82 -37.35
C ILE A 351 18.46 3.83 -38.32
N THR A 352 18.36 3.07 -39.40
CA THR A 352 19.27 3.15 -40.56
C THR A 352 18.61 3.81 -41.76
N ASN A 353 17.28 4.02 -41.75
CA ASN A 353 16.57 4.68 -42.85
C ASN A 353 16.10 6.11 -42.54
N ILE A 354 15.73 6.44 -41.29
CA ILE A 354 15.17 7.77 -40.98
C ILE A 354 16.26 8.87 -40.91
N THR A 355 17.46 8.55 -40.40
CA THR A 355 18.58 9.51 -40.36
C THR A 355 19.23 9.71 -41.72
N LYS A 356 19.14 8.75 -42.66
CA LYS A 356 19.57 8.98 -44.05
C LYS A 356 18.60 9.87 -44.81
N GLU A 357 17.29 9.76 -44.61
CA GLU A 357 16.33 10.64 -45.30
C GLU A 357 16.28 12.06 -44.73
N LEU A 358 16.42 12.25 -43.41
CA LEU A 358 16.36 13.59 -42.80
C LEU A 358 17.64 14.42 -42.96
N PHE A 359 18.80 13.77 -43.18
CA PHE A 359 20.10 14.46 -43.33
C PHE A 359 20.74 14.27 -44.71
N SER A 360 20.00 13.71 -45.68
CA SER A 360 20.43 13.79 -47.08
C SER A 360 20.34 15.25 -47.53
N PRO A 361 21.45 15.87 -48.01
CA PRO A 361 21.37 17.21 -48.57
C PRO A 361 20.38 17.20 -49.74
N PRO A 362 19.54 18.23 -49.91
CA PRO A 362 18.60 18.27 -51.01
C PRO A 362 19.38 18.15 -52.32
N ASN A 363 19.03 17.15 -53.13
CA ASN A 363 19.55 16.99 -54.48
C ASN A 363 19.34 18.33 -55.21
N LYS A 364 20.46 19.00 -55.53
CA LYS A 364 20.43 20.21 -56.36
C LYS A 364 19.69 19.86 -57.65
N PRO A 365 18.66 20.62 -58.05
CA PRO A 365 18.01 20.37 -59.33
C PRO A 365 19.05 20.53 -60.44
N SER A 366 19.28 19.45 -61.18
CA SER A 366 20.09 19.45 -62.38
C SER A 366 19.47 20.42 -63.37
N VAL A 367 20.15 21.53 -63.62
CA VAL A 367 19.83 22.47 -64.70
C VAL A 367 20.04 21.73 -66.01
N GLN A 368 18.97 21.15 -66.56
CA GLN A 368 18.90 20.72 -67.96
C GLN A 368 17.73 21.43 -68.64
N SER A 369 18.10 22.51 -69.33
CA SER A 369 17.63 22.91 -70.67
C SER A 369 16.19 22.53 -71.06
N ARG A 370 15.23 23.42 -70.76
CA ARG A 370 13.98 23.50 -71.53
C ARG A 370 14.28 23.98 -72.96
N LYS A 371 14.49 23.04 -73.88
CA LYS A 371 14.34 23.26 -75.32
C LYS A 371 12.86 23.19 -75.70
N LYS A 372 12.48 24.15 -76.54
CA LYS A 372 11.23 24.35 -77.30
C LYS A 372 10.52 23.08 -77.79
N GLN A 373 9.19 23.10 -77.71
CA GLN A 373 8.18 22.66 -78.72
C GLN A 373 6.81 23.13 -78.16
N LYS A 374 6.12 24.16 -78.66
CA LYS A 374 5.39 24.38 -79.93
C LYS A 374 4.39 23.27 -80.30
N SER A 375 3.16 23.72 -80.60
CA SER A 375 1.94 23.05 -81.12
C SER A 375 1.08 22.32 -80.08
N GLY A 376 -0.24 22.51 -80.00
CA GLY A 376 -1.13 23.34 -80.81
C GLY A 376 -2.56 23.37 -80.23
N LEU A 377 -3.31 24.35 -80.77
CA LEU A 377 -4.73 24.71 -80.60
C LEU A 377 -5.15 25.32 -79.25
#